data_AF-A0A1B9JGC9-F1
#
_entry.id   AF-A0A1B9JGC9-F1
#
_cell.length_a   1.000
_cell.length_b   1.000
_cell.length_c   1.000
_cell.angle_alpha   90.00
_cell.angle_beta   90.00
_cell.angle_gamma   90.00
#
_symmetry.space_group_name_H-M   'P 1'
#
loop_
_entity.id
_entity.type
_entity.pdbx_description
1 polymer ?
#
loop_
_entity_poly.entity_id
_entity_poly.type
_entity_poly.pdbx_seq_one_letter_code
_entity_poly.pdbx_strand_id
1 'polypeptide(L)'
;MKYQLQPESAVLDNDGLTISAGWTIVYNVDAKGEFIQTTYQYLPIGVGLPANAYLEAPKSVKDNQAIIHDGQQWTYPKDLRGTKIYSIETGAETTLQEVGEIPDGYTDLKPASEFDSWDGKKWQFDKNKQHQYEINQASTKKNQLLAEATTQISYLQDAVDSQIASEQESHLLSEWKKYRVLVNRIDIEQVPNIEWPNQPK
;
A
#
# COMPACT_ATOMS: atom_id res chain seq x y z
N MET A 1 -11.96 37.59 57.66
CA MET A 1 -11.69 37.07 56.30
C MET A 1 -12.73 36.02 55.99
N LYS A 2 -13.40 36.10 54.84
CA LYS A 2 -14.27 35.01 54.36
C LYS A 2 -13.35 34.01 53.65
N TYR A 3 -13.35 32.76 54.10
CA TYR A 3 -12.58 31.72 53.45
C TYR A 3 -13.16 31.45 52.06
N GLN A 4 -12.30 31.38 51.05
CA GLN A 4 -12.66 31.03 49.69
C GLN A 4 -12.28 29.56 49.47
N LEU A 5 -13.29 28.72 49.32
CA LEU A 5 -13.14 27.26 49.26
C LEU A 5 -13.03 26.73 47.83
N GLN A 6 -13.28 27.58 46.83
CA GLN A 6 -13.17 27.25 45.41
C GLN A 6 -12.27 28.27 44.71
N PRO A 7 -11.39 27.82 43.80
CA PRO A 7 -10.60 28.74 43.00
C PRO A 7 -11.48 29.65 42.16
N GLU A 8 -11.06 30.91 41.99
CA GLU A 8 -11.74 31.86 41.09
C GLU A 8 -11.68 31.36 39.65
N SER A 9 -12.76 31.55 38.90
CA SER A 9 -12.80 31.24 37.48
C SER A 9 -12.37 32.44 36.66
N ALA A 10 -11.57 32.19 35.62
CA ALA A 10 -11.20 33.25 34.68
C ALA A 10 -12.44 33.71 33.89
N VAL A 11 -12.52 35.01 33.62
CA VAL A 11 -13.53 35.60 32.72
C VAL A 11 -12.79 36.33 31.62
N LEU A 12 -13.15 36.06 30.36
CA LEU A 12 -12.56 36.67 29.18
C LEU A 12 -13.58 37.60 28.50
N ASP A 13 -13.09 38.63 27.83
CA ASP A 13 -13.91 39.49 26.96
C ASP A 13 -14.07 38.90 25.54
N ASN A 14 -14.75 39.65 24.66
CA ASN A 14 -15.00 39.24 23.28
C ASN A 14 -13.73 39.22 22.41
N ASP A 15 -12.66 39.90 22.84
CA ASP A 15 -11.36 39.90 22.16
C ASP A 15 -10.47 38.74 22.66
N GLY A 16 -10.98 37.92 23.59
CA GLY A 16 -10.28 36.76 24.14
C GLY A 16 -9.23 37.13 25.19
N LEU A 17 -9.33 38.31 25.81
CA LEU A 17 -8.44 38.73 26.89
C LEU A 17 -9.11 38.56 28.25
N THR A 18 -8.35 38.07 29.23
CA THR A 18 -8.86 37.85 30.59
C THR A 18 -9.13 39.19 31.29
N ILE A 19 -10.38 39.43 31.69
CA ILE A 19 -10.83 40.59 32.47
C ILE A 19 -10.96 40.31 33.97
N SER A 20 -11.05 39.04 34.36
CA SER A 20 -10.98 38.58 35.75
C SER A 20 -10.05 37.38 35.85
N ALA A 21 -8.99 37.48 36.64
CA ALA A 21 -8.02 36.39 36.78
C ALA A 21 -8.65 35.17 37.45
N GLY A 22 -8.20 33.97 37.08
CA GLY A 22 -8.70 32.73 37.64
C GLY A 22 -8.27 31.49 36.87
N TRP A 23 -8.79 30.36 37.27
CA TRP A 23 -8.60 29.07 36.61
C TRP A 23 -9.70 28.83 35.58
N THR A 24 -9.33 28.23 34.46
CA THR A 24 -10.27 27.73 33.46
C THR A 24 -9.82 26.38 32.92
N ILE A 25 -10.77 25.64 32.35
CA ILE A 25 -10.48 24.41 31.63
C ILE A 25 -10.15 24.80 30.18
N VAL A 26 -9.06 24.26 29.66
CA VAL A 26 -8.68 24.44 28.26
C VAL A 26 -8.51 23.10 27.56
N TYR A 27 -8.97 23.04 26.32
CA TYR A 27 -8.92 21.87 25.46
C TYR A 27 -7.80 22.09 24.44
N ASN A 28 -6.73 21.30 24.55
CA ASN A 28 -5.52 21.50 23.79
C ASN A 28 -5.50 20.62 22.56
N VAL A 29 -5.04 21.18 21.44
CA VAL A 29 -4.87 20.46 20.19
C VAL A 29 -3.41 20.47 19.73
N ASP A 30 -3.06 19.55 18.84
CA ASP A 30 -1.78 19.55 18.16
C ASP A 30 -1.73 20.58 17.01
N ALA A 31 -0.63 20.59 16.25
CA ALA A 31 -0.48 21.50 15.11
C ALA A 31 -1.45 21.24 13.94
N LYS A 32 -2.06 20.05 13.88
CA LYS A 32 -3.10 19.69 12.90
C LYS A 32 -4.52 19.92 13.44
N GLY A 33 -4.66 20.41 14.68
CA GLY A 33 -5.95 20.60 15.33
C GLY A 33 -6.48 19.35 16.02
N GLU A 34 -5.73 18.25 16.09
CA GLU A 34 -6.16 17.02 16.77
C GLU A 34 -6.14 17.20 18.30
N PHE A 35 -7.26 16.90 18.95
CA PHE A 35 -7.38 16.98 20.41
C PHE A 35 -6.37 16.06 21.10
N ILE A 36 -5.57 16.65 21.99
CA ILE A 36 -4.57 15.93 22.78
C ILE A 36 -5.12 15.65 24.18
N GLN A 37 -5.53 16.71 24.88
CA GLN A 37 -5.88 16.63 26.30
C GLN A 37 -6.61 17.87 26.81
N THR A 38 -7.24 17.69 27.96
CA THR A 38 -7.84 18.76 28.76
C THR A 38 -6.92 19.12 29.91
N THR A 39 -6.66 20.41 30.13
CA THR A 39 -5.86 20.91 31.26
C THR A 39 -6.57 22.03 32.01
N TYR A 40 -6.15 22.25 33.26
CA TYR A 40 -6.54 23.43 34.05
C TYR A 40 -5.47 24.49 33.91
N GLN A 41 -5.85 25.68 33.45
CA GLN A 41 -4.94 26.79 33.22
C GLN A 41 -5.35 28.00 34.05
N TYR A 42 -4.39 28.58 34.77
CA TYR A 42 -4.58 29.88 35.40
C TYR A 42 -4.31 30.98 34.37
N LEU A 43 -5.23 31.95 34.27
CA LEU A 43 -5.14 33.11 33.38
C LEU A 43 -5.08 34.40 34.21
N PRO A 44 -3.97 35.15 34.16
CA PRO A 44 -3.89 36.50 34.71
C PRO A 44 -4.69 37.50 33.87
N ILE A 45 -5.07 38.64 34.48
CA ILE A 45 -5.72 39.75 33.75
C ILE A 45 -4.82 40.20 32.58
N GLY A 46 -5.44 40.42 31.41
CA GLY A 46 -4.80 40.86 30.17
C GLY A 46 -4.13 39.75 29.36
N VAL A 47 -4.20 38.48 29.79
CA VAL A 47 -3.64 37.32 29.08
C VAL A 47 -4.75 36.54 28.39
N GLY A 48 -4.53 36.15 27.14
CA GLY A 48 -5.44 35.28 26.38
C GLY A 48 -5.11 33.80 26.55
N LEU A 49 -5.80 32.94 25.81
CA LEU A 49 -5.49 31.51 25.79
C LEU A 49 -4.10 31.23 25.17
N PRO A 50 -3.42 30.16 25.61
CA PRO A 50 -2.30 29.62 24.85
C PRO A 50 -2.70 29.31 23.40
N ALA A 51 -1.73 29.36 22.49
CA ALA A 51 -1.96 28.86 21.13
C ALA A 51 -2.41 27.39 21.17
N ASN A 52 -3.26 27.00 20.22
CA ASN A 52 -3.83 25.65 20.12
C ASN A 52 -4.63 25.21 21.37
N ALA A 53 -5.29 26.16 22.03
CA ALA A 53 -6.17 25.89 23.15
C ALA A 53 -7.54 26.58 22.96
N TYR A 54 -8.60 25.88 23.34
CA TYR A 54 -9.98 26.36 23.21
C TYR A 54 -10.71 26.25 24.55
N LEU A 55 -11.68 27.15 24.77
CA LEU A 55 -12.57 27.12 25.94
C LEU A 55 -13.82 26.26 25.69
N GLU A 56 -14.24 26.13 24.44
CA GLU A 56 -15.38 25.29 24.08
C GLU A 56 -14.98 23.82 24.17
N ALA A 57 -15.74 23.04 24.93
CA ALA A 57 -15.52 21.61 25.07
C ALA A 57 -15.90 20.86 23.79
N PRO A 58 -15.06 19.93 23.30
CA PRO A 58 -15.49 19.00 22.27
C PRO A 58 -16.54 18.03 22.84
N LYS A 59 -17.31 17.43 21.94
CA LYS A 59 -18.20 16.31 22.28
C LYS A 59 -17.37 15.03 22.42
N SER A 60 -17.80 14.16 23.32
CA SER A 60 -17.31 12.78 23.33
C SER A 60 -17.71 12.07 22.04
N VAL A 61 -16.79 11.29 21.48
CA VAL A 61 -16.99 10.50 20.27
C VAL A 61 -17.00 9.01 20.59
N LYS A 62 -17.47 8.20 19.64
CA LYS A 62 -17.35 6.74 19.68
C LYS A 62 -15.96 6.31 19.22
N ASP A 63 -15.66 5.03 19.38
CA ASP A 63 -14.51 4.40 18.74
C ASP A 63 -14.51 4.68 17.21
N ASN A 64 -13.32 4.81 16.62
CA ASN A 64 -13.08 5.14 15.20
C ASN A 64 -13.51 6.55 14.77
N GLN A 65 -13.47 7.52 15.68
CA GLN A 65 -13.57 8.95 15.35
C GLN A 65 -12.45 9.71 16.03
N ALA A 66 -11.93 10.72 15.35
CA ALA A 66 -11.02 11.70 15.93
C ALA A 66 -11.79 12.96 16.31
N ILE A 67 -11.21 13.76 17.20
CA ILE A 67 -11.71 15.10 17.55
C ILE A 67 -10.71 16.10 16.97
N ILE A 68 -11.13 16.84 15.94
CA ILE A 68 -10.26 17.81 15.24
C ILE A 68 -10.89 19.20 15.31
N HIS A 69 -10.15 20.21 15.73
CA HIS A 69 -10.57 21.60 15.64
C HIS A 69 -10.08 22.23 14.33
N ASP A 70 -10.97 22.75 13.49
CA ASP A 70 -10.63 23.33 12.18
C ASP A 70 -10.21 24.82 12.23
N GLY A 71 -10.16 25.38 13.44
CA GLY A 71 -9.88 26.80 13.71
C GLY A 71 -11.14 27.63 13.96
N GLN A 72 -12.33 27.09 13.66
CA GLN A 72 -13.62 27.71 13.97
C GLN A 72 -14.45 26.86 14.93
N GLN A 73 -14.42 25.53 14.77
CA GLN A 73 -15.24 24.61 15.54
C GLN A 73 -14.60 23.21 15.65
N TRP A 74 -15.14 22.42 16.59
CA TRP A 74 -14.85 21.00 16.68
C TRP A 74 -15.55 20.20 15.57
N THR A 75 -14.78 19.33 14.92
CA THR A 75 -15.20 18.37 13.90
C THR A 75 -14.86 16.95 14.36
N TYR A 76 -15.58 15.98 13.81
CA TYR A 76 -15.53 14.58 14.29
C TYR A 76 -15.37 13.59 13.13
N PRO A 77 -14.31 13.72 12.32
CA PRO A 77 -14.05 12.82 11.18
C PRO A 77 -13.84 11.38 11.64
N LYS A 78 -14.03 10.43 10.72
CA LYS A 78 -13.65 9.04 10.97
C LYS A 78 -12.16 8.96 11.24
N ASP A 79 -11.80 8.09 12.16
CA ASP A 79 -10.43 7.70 12.40
C ASP A 79 -10.29 6.24 12.00
N LEU A 80 -9.82 6.03 10.77
CA LEU A 80 -9.54 4.71 10.22
C LEU A 80 -8.02 4.46 10.19
N ARG A 81 -7.22 5.26 10.90
CA ARG A 81 -5.76 5.09 10.95
C ARG A 81 -5.41 3.69 11.44
N GLY A 82 -4.35 3.12 10.87
CA GLY A 82 -3.96 1.73 11.15
C GLY A 82 -4.74 0.68 10.34
N THR A 83 -5.82 1.07 9.64
CA THR A 83 -6.56 0.17 8.75
C THR A 83 -5.74 -0.12 7.50
N LYS A 84 -5.74 -1.39 7.06
CA LYS A 84 -5.15 -1.81 5.80
C LYS A 84 -6.04 -1.37 4.65
N ILE A 85 -5.44 -0.68 3.69
CA ILE A 85 -6.08 -0.25 2.45
C ILE A 85 -5.26 -0.73 1.26
N TYR A 86 -5.90 -0.85 0.12
CA TYR A 86 -5.36 -1.44 -1.10
C TYR A 86 -5.52 -0.44 -2.23
N SER A 87 -4.44 -0.22 -2.99
CA SER A 87 -4.51 0.58 -4.21
C SER A 87 -5.47 -0.10 -5.20
N ILE A 88 -6.49 0.60 -5.70
CA ILE A 88 -7.44 0.04 -6.67
C ILE A 88 -6.82 -0.19 -8.05
N GLU A 89 -5.67 0.42 -8.32
CA GLU A 89 -4.92 0.26 -9.57
C GLU A 89 -4.06 -1.02 -9.57
N THR A 90 -3.40 -1.29 -8.43
CA THR A 90 -2.36 -2.32 -8.35
C THR A 90 -2.65 -3.45 -7.38
N GLY A 91 -3.61 -3.29 -6.47
CA GLY A 91 -3.86 -4.20 -5.36
C GLY A 91 -2.83 -4.11 -4.23
N ALA A 92 -1.86 -3.18 -4.31
CA ALA A 92 -0.81 -3.04 -3.30
C ALA A 92 -1.38 -2.62 -1.94
N GLU A 93 -0.97 -3.34 -0.88
CA GLU A 93 -1.37 -3.06 0.49
C GLU A 93 -0.58 -1.88 1.08
N THR A 94 -1.27 -1.00 1.79
CA THR A 94 -0.69 0.04 2.65
C THR A 94 -1.57 0.25 3.88
N THR A 95 -1.12 1.09 4.80
CA THR A 95 -1.85 1.41 6.03
C THR A 95 -2.29 2.88 5.99
N LEU A 96 -3.55 3.15 6.33
CA LEU A 96 -4.02 4.52 6.44
C LEU A 96 -3.33 5.23 7.62
N GLN A 97 -2.76 6.41 7.37
CA GLN A 97 -1.97 7.15 8.37
C GLN A 97 -2.65 8.43 8.83
N GLU A 98 -3.56 8.98 8.04
CA GLU A 98 -4.23 10.24 8.33
C GLU A 98 -5.69 10.00 8.76
N VAL A 99 -6.19 10.91 9.57
CA VAL A 99 -7.60 10.95 9.97
C VAL A 99 -8.46 11.30 8.76
N GLY A 100 -9.61 10.65 8.63
CA GLY A 100 -10.57 10.93 7.58
C GLY A 100 -11.09 9.68 6.89
N GLU A 101 -11.66 9.91 5.70
CA GLU A 101 -12.11 8.86 4.80
C GLU A 101 -10.91 8.19 4.10
N ILE A 102 -11.15 7.02 3.51
CA ILE A 102 -10.16 6.36 2.65
C ILE A 102 -9.92 7.27 1.43
N PRO A 103 -8.65 7.61 1.09
CA PRO A 103 -8.34 8.46 -0.05
C PRO A 103 -8.80 7.85 -1.38
N ASP A 104 -9.06 8.72 -2.36
CA ASP A 104 -9.31 8.30 -3.74
C ASP A 104 -8.15 7.43 -4.25
N GLY A 105 -8.49 6.40 -5.04
CA GLY A 105 -7.51 5.41 -5.51
C GLY A 105 -7.27 4.25 -4.54
N TYR A 106 -7.94 4.21 -3.39
CA TYR A 106 -7.83 3.14 -2.41
C TYR A 106 -9.18 2.53 -2.01
N THR A 107 -9.12 1.30 -1.50
CA THR A 107 -10.25 0.58 -0.91
C THR A 107 -9.79 -0.21 0.31
N ASP A 108 -10.66 -0.45 1.28
CA ASP A 108 -10.45 -1.40 2.38
C ASP A 108 -10.70 -2.87 1.97
N LEU A 109 -11.20 -3.10 0.74
CA LEU A 109 -11.41 -4.43 0.22
C LEU A 109 -10.08 -5.04 -0.26
N LYS A 110 -9.72 -6.18 0.32
CA LYS A 110 -8.52 -6.93 -0.09
C LYS A 110 -8.77 -7.68 -1.40
N PRO A 111 -7.87 -7.61 -2.40
CA PRO A 111 -7.94 -8.50 -3.57
C PRO A 111 -7.75 -9.97 -3.14
N ALA A 112 -8.51 -10.86 -3.76
CA ALA A 112 -8.41 -12.30 -3.52
C ALA A 112 -7.19 -12.91 -4.23
N SER A 113 -6.75 -12.30 -5.33
CA SER A 113 -5.59 -12.73 -6.10
C SER A 113 -4.82 -11.56 -6.72
N GLU A 114 -3.57 -11.81 -7.14
CA GLU A 114 -2.76 -10.84 -7.90
C GLU A 114 -3.32 -10.56 -9.31
N PHE A 115 -4.24 -11.41 -9.78
CA PHE A 115 -4.91 -11.27 -11.07
C PHE A 115 -6.23 -10.53 -10.96
N ASP A 116 -6.56 -9.96 -9.81
CA ASP A 116 -7.79 -9.18 -9.68
C ASP A 116 -7.62 -7.77 -10.30
N SER A 117 -8.70 -7.25 -10.84
CA SER A 117 -8.84 -5.88 -11.35
C SER A 117 -10.04 -5.22 -10.68
N TRP A 118 -9.92 -3.92 -10.37
CA TRP A 118 -10.99 -3.15 -9.77
C TRP A 118 -12.06 -2.82 -10.81
N ASP A 119 -13.33 -3.15 -10.54
CA ASP A 119 -14.46 -2.87 -11.45
C ASP A 119 -15.13 -1.50 -11.22
N GLY A 120 -14.56 -0.69 -10.31
CA GLY A 120 -15.16 0.55 -9.81
C GLY A 120 -15.86 0.41 -8.46
N LYS A 121 -16.10 -0.82 -7.98
CA LYS A 121 -16.79 -1.12 -6.72
C LYS A 121 -16.18 -2.27 -5.92
N LYS A 122 -15.61 -3.27 -6.58
CA LYS A 122 -15.01 -4.46 -5.98
C LYS A 122 -13.94 -5.06 -6.90
N TRP A 123 -13.13 -5.92 -6.31
CA TRP A 123 -12.19 -6.76 -7.04
C TRP A 123 -12.92 -7.82 -7.87
N GLN A 124 -12.53 -7.96 -9.13
CA GLN A 124 -12.96 -9.04 -10.01
C GLN A 124 -11.75 -9.74 -10.61
N PHE A 125 -11.82 -11.06 -10.68
CA PHE A 125 -10.78 -11.88 -11.29
C PHE A 125 -10.62 -11.55 -12.77
N ASP A 126 -9.42 -11.13 -13.17
CA ASP A 126 -9.09 -10.75 -14.54
C ASP A 126 -8.34 -11.89 -15.24
N LYS A 127 -9.12 -12.65 -16.02
CA LYS A 127 -8.59 -13.76 -16.83
C LYS A 127 -7.51 -13.31 -17.81
N ASN A 128 -7.57 -12.07 -18.31
CA ASN A 128 -6.57 -11.58 -19.25
C ASN A 128 -5.25 -11.31 -18.52
N LYS A 129 -5.28 -10.73 -17.31
CA LYS A 129 -4.08 -10.58 -16.48
C LYS A 129 -3.43 -11.93 -16.18
N GLN A 130 -4.23 -12.93 -15.77
CA GLN A 130 -3.73 -14.29 -15.54
C GLN A 130 -3.09 -14.86 -16.81
N HIS A 131 -3.80 -14.81 -17.94
CA HIS A 131 -3.32 -15.37 -19.19
C HIS A 131 -2.01 -14.70 -19.66
N GLN A 132 -1.92 -13.38 -19.57
CA GLN A 132 -0.70 -12.64 -19.89
C GLN A 132 0.47 -13.00 -18.96
N TYR A 133 0.20 -13.20 -17.67
CA TYR A 133 1.21 -13.71 -16.73
C TYR A 133 1.71 -15.10 -17.15
N GLU A 134 0.81 -16.01 -17.50
CA GLU A 134 1.16 -17.36 -17.97
C GLU A 134 1.98 -17.31 -19.27
N ILE A 135 1.62 -16.44 -20.23
CA ILE A 135 2.39 -16.21 -21.46
C ILE A 135 3.82 -15.75 -21.13
N ASN A 136 3.97 -14.81 -20.19
CA ASN A 136 5.29 -14.30 -19.78
C ASN A 136 6.15 -15.40 -19.13
N GLN A 137 5.55 -16.27 -18.33
CA GLN A 137 6.23 -17.44 -17.77
C GLN A 137 6.65 -18.43 -18.88
N ALA A 138 5.75 -18.73 -19.82
CA ALA A 138 6.04 -19.61 -20.95
C ALA A 138 7.16 -19.03 -21.85
N SER A 139 7.15 -17.72 -22.10
CA SER A 139 8.20 -17.00 -22.83
C SER A 139 9.55 -17.14 -22.14
N THR A 140 9.59 -16.91 -20.82
CA THR A 140 10.81 -17.07 -20.00
C THR A 140 11.36 -18.49 -20.09
N LYS A 141 10.49 -19.50 -19.93
CA LYS A 141 10.86 -20.92 -20.06
C LYS A 141 11.37 -21.25 -21.47
N LYS A 142 10.70 -20.77 -22.52
CA LYS A 142 11.14 -20.97 -23.92
C LYS A 142 12.56 -20.44 -24.12
N ASN A 143 12.84 -19.24 -23.63
CA ASN A 143 14.16 -18.62 -23.76
C ASN A 143 15.23 -19.40 -23.00
N GLN A 144 14.93 -19.91 -21.79
CA GLN A 144 15.84 -20.76 -21.03
C GLN A 144 16.18 -22.05 -21.79
N LEU A 145 15.19 -22.75 -22.33
CA LEU A 145 15.40 -24.00 -23.08
C LEU A 145 16.19 -23.77 -24.38
N LEU A 146 15.95 -22.66 -25.07
CA LEU A 146 16.71 -22.27 -26.26
C LEU A 146 18.17 -21.95 -25.93
N ALA A 147 18.42 -21.27 -24.80
CA ALA A 147 19.77 -20.98 -24.34
C ALA A 147 20.52 -22.27 -23.98
N GLU A 148 19.89 -23.17 -23.22
CA GLU A 148 20.46 -24.46 -22.87
C GLU A 148 20.80 -25.30 -24.11
N ALA A 149 19.85 -25.43 -25.05
CA ALA A 149 20.09 -26.17 -26.29
C ALA A 149 21.20 -25.53 -27.12
N THR A 150 21.33 -24.20 -27.13
CA THR A 150 22.41 -23.51 -27.83
C THR A 150 23.78 -23.81 -27.22
N THR A 151 23.87 -23.86 -25.89
CA THR A 151 25.10 -24.26 -25.19
C THR A 151 25.50 -25.70 -25.53
N GLN A 152 24.56 -26.65 -25.48
CA GLN A 152 24.82 -28.05 -25.81
C GLN A 152 25.26 -28.22 -27.26
N ILE A 153 24.58 -27.54 -28.19
CA ILE A 153 24.95 -27.54 -29.61
C ILE A 153 26.34 -26.97 -29.81
N SER A 154 26.73 -25.90 -29.11
CA SER A 154 28.06 -25.30 -29.25
C SER A 154 29.16 -26.32 -28.92
N TYR A 155 29.09 -26.96 -27.75
CA TYR A 155 30.06 -27.96 -27.32
C TYR A 155 30.17 -29.13 -28.31
N LEU A 156 29.02 -29.68 -28.74
CA LEU A 156 28.99 -30.80 -29.67
C LEU A 156 29.47 -30.41 -31.07
N GLN A 157 29.17 -29.18 -31.51
CA GLN A 157 29.64 -28.65 -32.78
C GLN A 157 31.15 -28.44 -32.78
N ASP A 158 31.74 -27.95 -31.68
CA ASP A 158 33.19 -27.81 -31.54
C ASP A 158 33.92 -29.15 -31.68
N ALA A 159 33.36 -30.23 -31.10
CA ALA A 159 33.90 -31.59 -31.24
C ALA A 159 33.84 -32.10 -32.69
N VAL A 160 32.74 -31.82 -33.39
CA VAL A 160 32.55 -32.18 -34.81
C VAL A 160 33.52 -31.38 -35.70
N ASP A 161 33.61 -30.07 -35.50
CA ASP A 161 34.46 -29.17 -36.27
C ASP A 161 35.95 -29.50 -36.07
N SER A 162 36.31 -29.94 -34.86
CA SER A 162 37.64 -30.44 -34.52
C SER A 162 37.92 -31.87 -35.00
N GLN A 163 36.94 -32.54 -35.62
CA GLN A 163 37.03 -33.92 -36.12
C GLN A 163 37.33 -34.98 -35.04
N ILE A 164 36.99 -34.70 -33.79
CA ILE A 164 37.18 -35.61 -32.64
C ILE A 164 35.88 -36.17 -32.06
N ALA A 165 34.72 -35.74 -32.58
CA ALA A 165 33.42 -36.21 -32.14
C ALA A 165 33.25 -37.71 -32.35
N SER A 166 32.69 -38.37 -31.34
CA SER A 166 32.17 -39.73 -31.44
C SER A 166 30.90 -39.81 -32.30
N GLU A 167 30.52 -41.02 -32.71
CA GLU A 167 29.23 -41.26 -33.40
C GLU A 167 28.05 -40.85 -32.51
N GLN A 168 28.15 -41.08 -31.19
CA GLN A 168 27.15 -40.69 -30.20
C GLN A 168 27.01 -39.17 -30.11
N GLU A 169 28.10 -38.42 -30.04
CA GLU A 169 28.07 -36.94 -30.02
C GLU A 169 27.50 -36.36 -31.31
N SER A 170 27.82 -36.96 -32.46
CA SER A 170 27.26 -36.56 -33.75
C SER A 170 25.75 -36.79 -33.84
N HIS A 171 25.27 -37.92 -33.31
CA HIS A 171 23.83 -38.19 -33.19
C HIS A 171 23.16 -37.18 -32.24
N LEU A 172 23.73 -36.99 -31.06
CA LEU A 172 23.21 -36.09 -30.03
C LEU A 172 23.15 -34.64 -30.53
N LEU A 173 24.12 -34.19 -31.33
CA LEU A 173 24.13 -32.88 -31.98
C LEU A 173 22.89 -32.69 -32.88
N SER A 174 22.54 -33.72 -33.65
CA SER A 174 21.35 -33.71 -34.51
C SER A 174 20.06 -33.62 -33.68
N GLU A 175 19.99 -34.38 -32.59
CA GLU A 175 18.84 -34.35 -31.67
C GLU A 175 18.68 -32.99 -30.98
N TRP A 176 19.76 -32.38 -30.49
CA TRP A 176 19.72 -31.04 -29.91
C TRP A 176 19.33 -29.97 -30.91
N LYS A 177 19.83 -30.03 -32.16
CA LYS A 177 19.41 -29.11 -33.23
C LYS A 177 17.92 -29.24 -33.51
N LYS A 178 17.40 -30.47 -33.60
CA LYS A 178 15.96 -30.74 -33.77
C LYS A 178 15.16 -30.21 -32.58
N TYR A 179 15.60 -30.51 -31.36
CA TYR A 179 14.99 -30.02 -30.12
C TYR A 179 14.88 -28.49 -30.09
N ARG A 180 15.98 -27.77 -30.36
CA ARG A 180 16.00 -26.30 -30.38
C ARG A 180 14.99 -25.74 -31.37
N VAL A 181 14.88 -26.33 -32.56
CA VAL A 181 13.89 -25.93 -33.58
C VAL A 181 12.46 -26.20 -33.09
N LEU A 182 12.21 -27.34 -32.46
CA LEU A 182 10.90 -27.67 -31.89
C LEU A 182 10.50 -26.67 -30.80
N VAL A 183 11.40 -26.38 -29.86
CA VAL A 183 11.17 -25.36 -28.81
C VAL A 183 10.90 -24.00 -29.43
N ASN A 184 11.66 -23.59 -30.44
CA ASN A 184 11.48 -22.28 -31.09
C ASN A 184 10.10 -22.13 -31.76
N ARG A 185 9.52 -23.24 -32.24
CA ARG A 185 8.21 -23.27 -32.90
C ARG A 185 7.02 -23.27 -31.94
N ILE A 186 7.25 -23.44 -30.64
CA ILE A 186 6.18 -23.41 -29.65
C ILE A 186 5.48 -22.05 -29.69
N ASP A 187 4.16 -22.10 -29.88
CA ASP A 187 3.26 -20.97 -29.70
C ASP A 187 2.95 -20.82 -28.20
N ILE A 188 3.44 -19.73 -27.61
CA ILE A 188 3.29 -19.46 -26.18
C ILE A 188 1.92 -18.89 -25.82
N GLU A 189 1.12 -18.47 -26.80
CA GLU A 189 -0.26 -18.01 -26.58
C GLU A 189 -1.21 -19.16 -26.20
N GLN A 190 -0.79 -20.42 -26.40
CA GLN A 190 -1.59 -21.61 -26.08
C GLN A 190 -1.57 -21.99 -24.58
N VAL A 191 -1.00 -21.16 -23.70
CA VAL A 191 -1.04 -21.40 -22.25
C VAL A 191 -2.48 -21.57 -21.75
N PRO A 192 -2.72 -22.47 -20.78
CA PRO A 192 -1.73 -23.31 -20.08
C PRO A 192 -1.37 -24.62 -20.83
N ASN A 193 -1.94 -24.86 -22.01
CA ASN A 193 -1.88 -26.13 -22.75
C ASN A 193 -0.67 -26.20 -23.69
N ILE A 194 0.54 -26.03 -23.16
CA ILE A 194 1.78 -26.15 -23.94
C ILE A 194 2.44 -27.49 -23.70
N GLU A 195 2.64 -28.27 -24.78
CA GLU A 195 3.46 -29.47 -24.77
C GLU A 195 4.92 -29.12 -25.08
N TRP A 196 5.78 -29.21 -24.05
CA TRP A 196 7.21 -28.97 -24.22
C TRP A 196 7.89 -30.24 -24.77
N PRO A 197 8.77 -30.13 -25.78
CA PRO A 197 9.50 -31.28 -26.28
C PRO A 197 10.41 -31.85 -25.18
N ASN A 198 10.64 -33.16 -25.21
CA ASN A 198 11.58 -33.82 -24.31
C ASN A 198 13.01 -33.45 -24.68
N GLN A 199 13.82 -33.12 -23.67
CA GLN A 199 15.25 -32.87 -23.87
C GLN A 199 15.97 -34.15 -24.32
N PRO A 200 16.92 -34.04 -25.28
CA PRO A 200 17.84 -35.14 -25.61
C PRO A 200 18.65 -35.58 -24.39
N LYS A 201 19.10 -36.84 -24.39
CA LYS A 201 19.85 -37.47 -23.30
C LYS A 201 21.19 -38.02 -23.78
#